data_AF-A6TV02-F1
#
_entry.id   AF-A6TV02-F1
#
_cell.length_a   1.000
_cell.length_b   1.000
_cell.length_c   1.000
_cell.angle_alpha   90.00
_cell.angle_beta   90.00
_cell.angle_gamma   90.00
#
_symmetry.space_group_name_H-M   'P 1'
#
loop_
_entity.id
_entity.type
_entity.pdbx_description
1 polymer ?
#
loop_
_entity_poly.entity_id
_entity_poly.type
_entity_poly.pdbx_seq_one_letter_code
_entity_poly.pdbx_strand_id
1 'polypeptide(L)'
;MQDSKEHIFERLVFSDEEDNIFHDEFYKEQHRDYYLQDIHEDTVYVRRIFKKIGNKYFVNNRPVEQVVDELIVMIQNIYMNK
;
A
#
# COMPACT_ATOMS: atom_id res chain seq x y z
N MET A 1 4.93 -6.51 2.55
CA MET A 1 4.82 -5.04 2.61
C MET A 1 3.40 -4.65 3.00
N GLN A 2 3.21 -3.63 3.82
CA GLN A 2 1.89 -3.17 4.30
C GLN A 2 1.89 -1.63 4.40
N ASP A 3 0.71 -1.03 4.50
CA ASP A 3 0.52 0.40 4.74
C ASP A 3 -0.81 0.68 5.46
N SER A 4 -1.09 1.94 5.81
CA SER A 4 -2.42 2.34 6.29
C SER A 4 -3.42 2.44 5.14
N LYS A 5 -4.71 2.31 5.44
CA LYS A 5 -5.77 2.48 4.43
C LYS A 5 -5.81 3.90 3.89
N GLU A 6 -5.47 4.89 4.72
CA GLU A 6 -5.38 6.29 4.35
C GLU A 6 -4.26 6.53 3.34
N HIS A 7 -3.07 5.96 3.56
CA HIS A 7 -1.96 6.07 2.60
C HIS A 7 -2.23 5.29 1.31
N ILE A 8 -2.98 4.19 1.36
CA ILE A 8 -3.42 3.47 0.15
C ILE A 8 -4.44 4.34 -0.62
N PHE A 9 -5.40 4.93 0.07
CA PHE A 9 -6.38 5.85 -0.51
C PHE A 9 -5.71 7.06 -1.17
N GLU A 10 -4.70 7.66 -0.54
CA GLU A 10 -3.94 8.78 -1.11
C GLU A 10 -3.35 8.42 -2.50
N ARG A 11 -2.89 7.18 -2.67
CA ARG A 11 -2.30 6.66 -3.91
C ARG A 11 -3.30 6.07 -4.90
N LEU A 12 -4.59 6.07 -4.57
CA LEU A 12 -5.64 5.57 -5.46
C LEU A 12 -5.65 6.41 -6.76
N VAL A 13 -5.67 5.70 -7.88
CA VAL A 13 -5.80 6.25 -9.23
C VAL A 13 -6.96 5.56 -9.95
N PHE A 14 -7.60 6.26 -10.88
CA PHE A 14 -8.65 5.70 -11.72
C PHE A 14 -8.12 5.46 -13.12
N SER A 15 -8.69 4.46 -13.79
CA SER A 15 -8.44 4.19 -15.20
C SER A 15 -9.76 4.04 -15.94
N ASP A 16 -9.76 4.38 -17.23
CA ASP A 16 -10.89 4.09 -18.12
C ASP A 16 -10.84 2.63 -18.62
N GLU A 17 -11.74 2.27 -19.53
CA GLU A 17 -11.83 0.92 -20.11
C GLU A 17 -10.60 0.54 -20.96
N GLU A 18 -9.78 1.52 -21.35
CA GLU A 18 -8.55 1.34 -22.13
C GLU A 18 -7.29 1.43 -21.24
N ASP A 19 -7.44 1.32 -19.91
CA ASP A 19 -6.39 1.44 -18.89
C ASP A 19 -5.68 2.82 -18.88
N ASN A 20 -6.29 3.86 -19.46
CA ASN A 20 -5.73 5.20 -19.39
C ASN A 20 -5.97 5.78 -17.99
N ILE A 21 -4.88 6.06 -17.28
CA ILE A 21 -4.94 6.66 -15.95
C ILE A 21 -5.45 8.10 -16.06
N PHE A 22 -6.47 8.43 -15.28
CA PHE A 22 -6.94 9.79 -15.10
C PHE A 22 -7.08 10.14 -13.62
N HIS A 23 -7.17 11.44 -13.35
CA HIS A 23 -7.18 11.98 -12.01
C HIS A 23 -8.47 12.76 -11.76
N ASP A 24 -9.31 12.25 -10.88
CA ASP A 24 -10.55 12.89 -10.45
C ASP A 24 -10.61 12.93 -8.92
N GLU A 25 -9.96 13.94 -8.34
CA GLU A 25 -9.91 14.13 -6.88
C GLU A 25 -11.27 14.50 -6.30
N PHE A 26 -12.15 15.15 -7.08
CA PHE A 26 -13.48 15.50 -6.60
C PHE A 26 -14.30 14.23 -6.36
N TYR A 27 -14.33 13.32 -7.34
CA TYR A 27 -15.01 12.05 -7.21
C TYR A 27 -14.38 11.17 -6.12
N LYS A 28 -13.05 11.10 -6.07
CA LYS A 28 -12.31 10.36 -5.04
C LYS A 28 -12.70 10.79 -3.62
N GLU A 29 -12.70 12.10 -3.36
CA GLU A 29 -13.04 12.65 -2.04
C GLU A 29 -14.55 12.54 -1.74
N GLN A 30 -15.41 12.72 -2.75
CA GLN A 30 -16.86 12.50 -2.61
C GLN A 30 -17.18 11.08 -2.13
N HIS A 31 -16.41 10.09 -2.58
CA HIS A 31 -16.60 8.67 -2.25
C HIS A 31 -15.56 8.14 -1.24
N ARG A 32 -14.90 9.02 -0.49
CA ARG A 32 -13.80 8.69 0.43
C ARG A 32 -14.12 7.55 1.39
N ASP A 33 -15.27 7.61 2.06
CA ASP A 33 -15.65 6.61 3.06
C ASP A 33 -15.88 5.23 2.44
N TYR A 34 -16.42 5.19 1.21
CA TYR A 34 -16.60 3.95 0.45
C TYR A 34 -15.24 3.30 0.16
N TYR A 35 -14.28 4.06 -0.39
CA TYR A 35 -12.96 3.53 -0.70
C TYR A 35 -12.16 3.11 0.54
N LEU A 36 -12.24 3.89 1.62
CA LEU A 36 -11.57 3.52 2.87
C LEU A 36 -12.15 2.25 3.49
N GLN A 37 -13.45 2.01 3.32
CA GLN A 37 -14.09 0.77 3.76
C GLN A 37 -13.64 -0.42 2.91
N ASP A 38 -13.64 -0.26 1.58
CA ASP A 38 -13.21 -1.30 0.64
C ASP A 38 -11.74 -1.72 0.88
N ILE A 39 -10.83 -0.74 0.99
CA ILE A 39 -9.41 -0.98 1.34
C ILE A 39 -9.27 -1.69 2.70
N HIS A 40 -10.14 -1.34 3.66
CA HIS A 40 -10.14 -1.99 4.96
C HIS A 40 -10.55 -3.47 4.88
N GLU A 41 -11.58 -3.77 4.11
CA GLU A 41 -12.06 -5.14 3.89
C GLU A 41 -10.99 -6.02 3.24
N ASP A 42 -10.29 -5.51 2.24
CA ASP A 42 -9.13 -6.17 1.62
C ASP A 42 -8.01 -6.45 2.64
N THR A 43 -7.70 -5.45 3.46
CA THR A 43 -6.70 -5.59 4.53
C THR A 43 -7.10 -6.68 5.53
N VAL A 44 -8.38 -6.75 5.90
CA VAL A 44 -8.93 -7.78 6.80
C VAL A 44 -8.86 -9.16 6.15
N TYR A 45 -9.21 -9.27 4.87
CA TYR A 45 -9.18 -10.51 4.10
C TYR A 45 -7.77 -11.13 4.10
N VAL A 46 -6.74 -10.35 3.78
CA VAL A 46 -5.35 -10.86 3.71
C VAL A 46 -4.68 -11.00 5.08
N ARG A 47 -5.29 -10.46 6.15
CA ARG A 47 -4.69 -10.38 7.50
C ARG A 47 -4.18 -11.72 8.02
N ARG A 48 -4.91 -12.82 7.75
CA ARG A 48 -4.53 -14.16 8.24
C ARG A 48 -3.23 -14.65 7.62
N ILE A 49 -3.04 -14.43 6.32
CA ILE A 49 -1.81 -14.81 5.60
C ILE A 49 -0.68 -13.92 6.06
N PHE A 50 -0.93 -12.61 6.13
CA PHE A 50 0.06 -11.60 6.47
C PHE A 50 0.59 -11.72 7.91
N LYS A 51 -0.20 -12.27 8.84
CA LYS A 51 0.23 -12.55 10.23
C LYS A 51 1.45 -13.48 10.30
N LYS A 52 1.64 -14.40 9.35
CA LYS A 52 2.73 -15.39 9.35
C LYS A 52 4.05 -14.83 8.81
N ILE A 53 4.02 -13.66 8.17
CA ILE A 53 5.22 -13.02 7.61
C ILE A 53 6.01 -12.43 8.77
N GLY A 54 7.25 -12.88 8.97
CA GLY A 54 8.15 -12.34 10.02
C GLY A 54 8.73 -10.98 9.66
N ASN A 55 9.28 -10.87 8.45
CA ASN A 55 9.93 -9.66 7.94
C ASN A 55 8.87 -8.72 7.34
N LYS A 56 8.25 -7.91 8.19
CA LYS A 56 7.25 -6.92 7.77
C LYS A 56 7.91 -5.58 7.53
N TYR A 57 7.53 -4.95 6.42
CA TYR A 57 7.93 -3.60 6.06
C TYR A 57 6.68 -2.74 5.86
N PHE A 58 6.67 -1.55 6.45
CA PHE A 58 5.56 -0.59 6.40
C PHE A 58 5.98 0.59 5.50
N VAL A 59 5.26 0.79 4.40
CA VAL A 59 5.63 1.76 3.35
C VAL A 59 5.50 3.20 3.84
N ASN A 60 4.49 3.48 4.68
CA ASN A 60 4.27 4.80 5.28
C ASN A 60 4.17 5.93 4.24
N ASN A 61 3.52 5.66 3.10
CA ASN A 61 3.43 6.57 1.96
C ASN A 61 4.78 7.16 1.48
N ARG A 62 5.90 6.47 1.72
CA ARG A 62 7.21 6.92 1.24
C ARG A 62 7.32 6.80 -0.28
N PRO A 63 8.11 7.66 -0.95
CA PRO A 63 8.45 7.49 -2.36
C PRO A 63 9.05 6.12 -2.66
N VAL A 64 8.83 5.63 -3.89
CA VAL A 64 9.25 4.29 -4.29
C VAL A 64 10.75 4.10 -4.13
N GLU A 65 11.54 5.10 -4.50
CA GLU A 65 13.00 5.07 -4.42
C GLU A 65 13.46 4.86 -2.98
N GLN A 66 12.88 5.61 -2.04
CA GLN A 66 13.19 5.49 -0.63
C GLN A 66 12.77 4.11 -0.07
N VAL A 67 11.59 3.62 -0.46
CA VAL A 67 11.12 2.29 -0.04
C VAL A 67 12.08 1.20 -0.50
N VAL A 68 12.57 1.29 -1.74
CA VAL A 68 13.51 0.34 -2.30
C VAL A 68 14.83 0.36 -1.54
N ASP A 69 15.40 1.54 -1.30
CA ASP A 69 16.66 1.66 -0.56
C ASP A 69 16.57 1.05 0.84
N GLU A 70 15.47 1.32 1.56
CA GLU A 70 15.23 0.77 2.89
C GLU A 70 15.02 -0.75 2.88
N LEU A 71 14.33 -1.29 1.87
CA LEU A 71 14.15 -2.73 1.68
C LEU A 71 15.48 -3.44 1.39
N ILE A 72 16.36 -2.84 0.58
CA ILE A 72 17.70 -3.39 0.31
C ILE A 72 18.47 -3.53 1.62
N VAL A 73 18.50 -2.47 2.44
CA VAL A 73 19.18 -2.48 3.75
C VAL A 73 18.57 -3.53 4.68
N MET A 74 17.23 -3.62 4.74
CA MET A 74 16.54 -4.63 5.55
C MET A 74 16.94 -6.06 5.15
N ILE A 75 16.96 -6.36 3.85
CA ILE A 75 17.31 -7.68 3.32
C ILE A 75 18.77 -8.03 3.61
N GLN A 76 19.69 -7.09 3.41
CA GLN A 76 21.10 -7.27 3.74
C GLN A 76 21.30 -7.56 5.23
N ASN A 77 20.64 -6.80 6.10
CA ASN A 77 20.69 -7.04 7.55
C ASN A 77 20.15 -8.42 7.94
N ILE A 78 19.08 -8.89 7.30
CA ILE A 78 18.56 -10.25 7.54
C ILE A 78 19.56 -11.32 7.11
N TYR A 79 20.27 -11.12 6.00
CA TYR A 79 21.27 -12.06 5.51
C TYR A 79 22.53 -12.09 6.40
N MET A 80 22.97 -10.93 6.89
CA MET A 80 24.18 -10.81 7.72
C MET A 80 23.99 -11.22 9.18
N ASN A 81 22.77 -11.18 9.71
CA ASN A 81 22.43 -11.60 11.07
C ASN A 81 21.93 -13.07 11.15
N LYS A 82 22.07 -13.83 10.06
CA LYS A 82 21.75 -15.26 9.96
C LYS A 82 22.99 -16.10 10.11
#